data_AF-A0AA43EM69-F1
#
_entry.id   AF-A0AA43EM69-F1
#
_cell.length_a   1.000
_cell.length_b   1.000
_cell.length_c   1.000
_cell.angle_alpha   90.00
_cell.angle_beta   90.00
_cell.angle_gamma   90.00
#
_symmetry.space_group_name_H-M   'P 1'
#
loop_
_entity.id
_entity.type
_entity.pdbx_description
1 polymer ?
#
loop_
_entity_poly.entity_id
_entity_poly.type
_entity_poly.pdbx_seq_one_letter_code
_entity_poly.pdbx_strand_id
1 'polypeptide(L)'
;MKRLSLLLVLLMFPVALVIGPSHVGAQPPPEQHHVSVPTTTTHNAHGEHGSEGWEGSAEGKAYSEFNHHLAGFFDTLLGLAELGNALQYPLPLWTRLVLPAALGTMGVYLFIWSDHDAWPIGTLSFVESFFGEDREIVEHKFYGLLALLMAVVEALRRTGRLHHPAWAAPLVFSTLIAGLLLFVHSHGDHPGTAKIEFHHAVLGTVSMAAALSKGMASWFPGASPRMVKRWEVAWAASVILFGLLLLAYSE
;
A
#
# COMPACT_ATOMS: atom_id res chain seq x y z
N MET A 1 -2.45 35.04 0.35
CA MET A 1 -3.23 33.78 0.31
C MET A 1 -3.24 33.07 -1.06
N LYS A 2 -2.86 33.69 -2.18
CA LYS A 2 -2.86 33.03 -3.52
C LYS A 2 -1.59 32.22 -3.87
N ARG A 3 -0.52 32.27 -3.07
CA ARG A 3 0.78 31.62 -3.40
C ARG A 3 0.97 30.22 -2.80
N LEU A 4 0.21 29.86 -1.76
CA LEU A 4 0.35 28.54 -1.12
C LEU A 4 -0.40 27.43 -1.87
N SER A 5 -1.42 27.78 -2.66
CA SER A 5 -2.19 26.83 -3.46
C SER A 5 -1.47 26.34 -4.71
N LEU A 6 -0.49 27.08 -5.25
CA LEU A 6 0.24 26.65 -6.45
C LEU A 6 1.32 25.61 -6.14
N LEU A 7 1.95 25.70 -4.97
CA LEU A 7 2.99 24.75 -4.56
C LEU A 7 2.43 23.35 -4.29
N LEU A 8 1.19 23.24 -3.79
CA LEU A 8 0.52 21.95 -3.55
C LEU A 8 -0.08 21.34 -4.83
N VAL A 9 -0.45 22.16 -5.81
CA VAL A 9 -0.90 21.68 -7.13
C VAL A 9 0.27 21.15 -7.96
N LEU A 10 1.48 21.71 -7.79
CA LEU A 10 2.70 21.21 -8.43
C LEU A 10 3.18 19.86 -7.86
N LEU A 11 2.75 19.49 -6.65
CA LEU A 11 3.06 18.21 -6.01
C LEU A 11 2.08 17.09 -6.39
N MET A 12 1.03 17.40 -7.17
CA MET A 12 -0.04 16.45 -7.50
C MET A 12 -0.01 15.90 -8.93
N PHE A 13 0.78 16.39 -9.89
CA PHE A 13 0.96 15.76 -11.22
C PHE A 13 2.32 16.13 -11.86
N PRO A 14 3.01 15.20 -12.59
CA PRO A 14 2.40 14.06 -13.29
C PRO A 14 2.87 12.67 -12.84
N VAL A 15 1.92 11.82 -12.47
CA VAL A 15 1.99 10.37 -12.77
C VAL A 15 1.60 10.24 -14.23
N ALA A 16 2.57 10.39 -15.11
CA ALA A 16 2.44 10.10 -16.53
C ALA A 16 3.81 9.75 -17.12
N LEU A 17 4.50 8.74 -16.56
CA LEU A 17 5.56 8.00 -17.28
C LEU A 17 6.03 6.71 -16.55
N VAL A 18 5.15 5.76 -16.23
CA VAL A 18 5.59 4.37 -15.94
C VAL A 18 4.56 3.37 -16.47
N ILE A 19 4.10 3.57 -17.70
CA ILE A 19 3.49 2.48 -18.50
C ILE A 19 4.32 2.41 -19.77
N GLY A 20 5.51 1.82 -19.66
CA GLY A 20 6.22 1.30 -20.82
C GLY A 20 5.56 -0.02 -21.22
N PRO A 21 5.25 -0.25 -22.50
CA PRO A 21 4.75 -1.55 -22.92
C PRO A 21 5.88 -2.57 -22.74
N SER A 22 5.67 -3.57 -21.89
CA SER A 22 6.52 -4.76 -21.86
C SER A 22 6.44 -5.41 -23.24
N HIS A 23 7.51 -5.31 -24.02
CA HIS A 23 7.63 -6.05 -25.27
C HIS A 23 7.61 -7.55 -24.95
N VAL A 24 6.47 -8.20 -25.23
CA VAL A 24 6.40 -9.66 -25.33
C VAL A 24 7.14 -10.06 -26.60
N GLY A 25 8.44 -10.28 -26.47
CA GLY A 25 9.25 -10.94 -27.49
C GLY A 25 8.97 -12.43 -27.45
N ALA A 26 8.25 -12.94 -28.44
CA ALA A 26 8.09 -14.37 -28.65
C ALA A 26 9.47 -15.02 -28.86
N GLN A 27 9.85 -15.97 -28.00
CA GLN A 27 11.01 -16.82 -28.24
C GLN A 27 10.70 -17.79 -29.40
N PRO A 28 11.59 -17.94 -30.40
CA PRO A 28 11.50 -19.03 -31.35
C PRO A 28 12.01 -20.36 -30.72
N PRO A 29 11.62 -21.53 -31.26
CA PRO A 29 11.90 -22.84 -30.66
C PRO A 29 13.39 -23.20 -30.67
N PRO A 30 13.85 -24.10 -29.78
CA PRO A 30 15.28 -24.43 -29.67
C PRO A 30 15.75 -25.27 -30.86
N GLU A 31 16.73 -24.74 -31.61
CA GLU A 31 17.53 -25.53 -32.53
C GLU A 31 18.50 -26.43 -31.76
N GLN A 32 18.39 -27.74 -32.00
CA GLN A 32 19.36 -28.71 -31.54
C GLN A 32 20.67 -28.53 -32.31
N HIS A 33 21.76 -28.19 -31.63
CA HIS A 33 23.11 -28.39 -32.14
C HIS A 33 23.91 -29.26 -31.18
N HIS A 34 24.12 -30.50 -31.61
CA HIS A 34 25.12 -31.40 -31.07
C HIS A 34 26.52 -30.84 -31.36
N VAL A 35 27.28 -30.54 -30.30
CA VAL A 35 28.74 -30.49 -30.37
C VAL A 35 29.30 -31.24 -29.17
N SER A 36 30.20 -32.17 -29.45
CA SER A 36 30.77 -33.14 -28.52
C SER A 36 32.19 -32.73 -28.08
N VAL A 37 32.53 -33.07 -26.82
CA VAL A 37 33.87 -33.37 -26.24
C VAL A 37 34.73 -32.17 -25.74
N PRO A 38 35.59 -32.26 -24.69
CA PRO A 38 35.86 -33.32 -23.69
C PRO A 38 35.74 -32.91 -22.21
N THR A 39 35.62 -33.95 -21.38
CA THR A 39 35.81 -34.04 -19.93
C THR A 39 37.01 -33.25 -19.39
N THR A 40 36.76 -32.33 -18.45
CA THR A 40 37.72 -31.98 -17.41
C THR A 40 37.00 -32.06 -16.06
N THR A 41 37.44 -33.02 -15.25
CA THR A 41 36.95 -33.31 -13.92
C THR A 41 37.49 -32.26 -12.95
N THR A 42 36.63 -31.37 -12.45
CA THR A 42 36.89 -30.61 -11.23
C THR A 42 35.69 -30.74 -10.31
N HIS A 43 35.95 -31.35 -9.16
CA HIS A 43 35.04 -31.47 -8.05
C HIS A 43 34.55 -30.08 -7.61
N ASN A 44 33.24 -29.86 -7.68
CA ASN A 44 32.52 -28.99 -6.77
C ASN A 44 31.14 -29.61 -6.54
N ALA A 45 31.08 -30.47 -5.54
CA ALA A 45 29.83 -30.82 -4.87
C ALA A 45 29.41 -29.59 -4.05
N HIS A 46 28.65 -28.69 -4.67
CA HIS A 46 27.78 -27.77 -3.96
C HIS A 46 26.37 -28.10 -4.40
N GLY A 47 25.58 -28.56 -3.44
CA GLY A 47 24.23 -29.06 -3.67
C GLY A 47 23.36 -28.00 -4.35
N GLU A 48 22.71 -28.43 -5.43
CA GLU A 48 21.45 -27.89 -5.90
C GLU A 48 20.38 -28.08 -4.80
N HIS A 49 20.42 -27.22 -3.78
CA HIS A 49 19.22 -26.79 -3.09
C HIS A 49 18.97 -25.38 -3.59
N GLY A 50 17.87 -25.21 -4.34
CA GLY A 50 17.46 -23.91 -4.86
C GLY A 50 17.41 -22.89 -3.74
N SER A 51 18.24 -21.85 -3.83
CA SER A 51 18.10 -20.68 -2.97
C SER A 51 16.84 -19.95 -3.45
N GLU A 52 15.69 -20.29 -2.88
CA GLU A 52 14.60 -19.31 -2.82
C GLU A 52 15.24 -18.02 -2.27
N GLY A 53 15.13 -16.92 -3.03
CA GLY A 53 15.58 -15.60 -2.55
C GLY A 53 14.90 -15.27 -1.22
N TRP A 54 15.38 -14.23 -0.52
CA TRP A 54 14.82 -13.85 0.80
C TRP A 54 13.29 -13.86 0.81
N GLU A 55 12.65 -13.27 -0.21
CA GLU A 55 11.19 -13.23 -0.32
C GLU A 55 10.54 -14.62 -0.27
N GLY A 56 11.09 -15.60 -0.98
CA GLY A 56 10.55 -16.97 -1.01
C GLY A 56 10.85 -17.80 0.25
N SER A 57 11.82 -17.38 1.06
CA SER A 57 12.23 -18.09 2.28
C SER A 57 11.14 -18.11 3.35
N ALA A 58 11.25 -19.02 4.33
CA ALA A 58 10.30 -19.08 5.44
C ALA A 58 10.34 -17.80 6.29
N GLU A 59 11.53 -17.23 6.46
CA GLU A 59 11.76 -15.99 7.20
C GLU A 59 11.20 -14.77 6.47
N GLY A 60 11.40 -14.67 5.15
CA GLY A 60 10.84 -13.60 4.32
C GLY A 60 9.32 -13.59 4.33
N LYS A 61 8.70 -14.75 4.09
CA LYS A 61 7.24 -14.92 4.20
C LYS A 61 6.72 -14.52 5.57
N ALA A 62 7.34 -14.99 6.65
CA ALA A 62 6.91 -14.64 8.01
C ALA A 62 7.03 -13.14 8.29
N TYR A 63 8.04 -12.48 7.72
CA TYR A 63 8.23 -11.04 7.83
C TYR A 63 7.16 -10.26 7.06
N SER A 64 6.89 -10.65 5.82
CA SER A 64 5.83 -10.05 4.99
C SER A 64 4.44 -10.26 5.63
N GLU A 65 4.11 -11.49 6.04
CA GLU A 65 2.84 -11.80 6.70
C GLU A 65 2.65 -10.99 7.98
N PHE A 66 3.70 -10.86 8.80
CA PHE A 66 3.66 -10.02 9.99
C PHE A 66 3.36 -8.56 9.66
N ASN A 67 4.02 -7.99 8.64
CA ASN A 67 3.79 -6.62 8.20
C ASN A 67 2.34 -6.41 7.72
N HIS A 68 1.81 -7.35 6.93
CA HIS A 68 0.42 -7.33 6.48
C HIS A 68 -0.56 -7.43 7.65
N HIS A 69 -0.36 -8.37 8.59
CA HIS A 69 -1.23 -8.55 9.76
C HIS A 69 -1.20 -7.32 10.67
N LEU A 70 -0.03 -6.71 10.86
CA LEU A 70 0.12 -5.49 11.64
C LEU A 70 -0.64 -4.33 11.00
N ALA A 71 -0.50 -4.12 9.69
CA ALA A 71 -1.28 -3.14 8.95
C ALA A 71 -2.78 -3.42 9.06
N GLY A 72 -3.18 -4.67 8.88
CA GLY A 72 -4.58 -5.11 8.98
C GLY A 72 -5.21 -4.86 10.36
N PHE A 73 -4.44 -5.04 11.43
CA PHE A 73 -4.87 -4.70 12.78
C PHE A 73 -5.18 -3.20 12.91
N PHE A 74 -4.27 -2.32 12.48
CA PHE A 74 -4.48 -0.88 12.54
C PHE A 74 -5.63 -0.40 11.66
N ASP A 75 -5.75 -0.94 10.43
CA ASP A 75 -6.85 -0.62 9.52
C ASP A 75 -8.20 -1.08 10.06
N THR A 76 -8.26 -2.24 10.71
CA THR A 76 -9.48 -2.72 11.37
C THR A 76 -9.90 -1.78 12.51
N LEU A 77 -8.96 -1.38 13.37
CA LEU A 77 -9.24 -0.42 14.45
C LEU A 77 -9.71 0.94 13.91
N LEU A 78 -9.05 1.42 12.87
CA LEU A 78 -9.43 2.62 12.13
C LEU A 78 -10.87 2.51 11.62
N GLY A 79 -11.18 1.43 10.89
CA GLY A 79 -12.49 1.23 10.30
C GLY A 79 -13.60 1.14 11.35
N LEU A 80 -13.34 0.48 12.49
CA LEU A 80 -14.27 0.44 13.62
C LEU A 80 -14.49 1.83 14.24
N ALA A 81 -13.45 2.64 14.37
CA ALA A 81 -13.56 4.01 14.86
C ALA A 81 -14.39 4.90 13.90
N GLU A 82 -14.15 4.77 12.60
CA GLU A 82 -14.92 5.48 11.56
C GLU A 82 -16.38 5.01 11.51
N LEU A 83 -16.63 3.72 11.71
CA LEU A 83 -17.99 3.18 11.80
C LEU A 83 -18.70 3.76 13.03
N GLY A 84 -18.00 3.84 14.16
CA GLY A 84 -18.48 4.48 15.38
C GLY A 84 -18.90 5.92 15.16
N ASN A 85 -18.07 6.68 14.46
CA ASN A 85 -18.35 8.08 14.09
C ASN A 85 -19.55 8.19 13.14
N ALA A 86 -19.61 7.37 12.09
CA ALA A 86 -20.70 7.36 11.12
C ALA A 86 -22.06 6.98 11.76
N LEU A 87 -22.03 6.07 12.74
CA LEU A 87 -23.21 5.65 13.49
C LEU A 87 -23.58 6.58 14.64
N GLN A 88 -22.77 7.61 14.93
CA GLN A 88 -22.94 8.55 16.03
C GLN A 88 -22.96 7.87 17.40
N TYR A 89 -22.17 6.80 17.57
CA TYR A 89 -21.97 6.24 18.91
C TYR A 89 -21.29 7.28 19.81
N PRO A 90 -21.68 7.38 21.10
CA PRO A 90 -21.11 8.35 22.04
C PRO A 90 -19.70 7.94 22.44
N LEU A 91 -18.75 8.10 21.52
CA LEU A 91 -17.35 7.81 21.72
C LEU A 91 -16.64 9.02 22.34
N PRO A 92 -15.64 8.80 23.22
CA PRO A 92 -14.84 9.88 23.78
C PRO A 92 -14.17 10.74 22.70
N LEU A 93 -13.97 12.04 22.97
CA LEU A 93 -13.41 13.00 22.00
C LEU A 93 -12.07 12.57 21.39
N TRP A 94 -11.25 11.82 22.16
CA TRP A 94 -9.94 11.35 21.70
C TRP A 94 -10.03 10.38 20.53
N THR A 95 -11.17 9.70 20.32
CA THR A 95 -11.33 8.76 19.20
C THR A 95 -11.28 9.45 17.84
N ARG A 96 -11.51 10.77 17.80
CA ARG A 96 -11.28 11.58 16.60
C ARG A 96 -9.83 11.49 16.11
N LEU A 97 -8.88 11.27 17.01
CA LEU A 97 -7.45 11.15 16.66
C LEU A 97 -7.02 9.72 16.37
N VAL A 98 -7.91 8.72 16.48
CA VAL A 98 -7.56 7.32 16.18
C VAL A 98 -7.13 7.17 14.73
N LEU A 99 -7.89 7.74 13.78
CA LEU A 99 -7.51 7.67 12.37
C LEU A 99 -6.13 8.26 12.10
N PRO A 100 -5.85 9.53 12.43
CA PRO A 100 -4.53 10.08 12.14
C PRO A 100 -3.41 9.43 12.96
N ALA A 101 -3.69 8.91 14.16
CA ALA A 101 -2.68 8.17 14.94
C ALA A 101 -2.37 6.81 14.33
N ALA A 102 -3.37 6.05 13.88
CA ALA A 102 -3.19 4.76 13.23
C ALA A 102 -2.42 4.92 11.91
N LEU A 103 -2.87 5.84 11.03
CA LEU A 103 -2.18 6.12 9.77
C LEU A 103 -0.77 6.68 9.99
N GLY A 104 -0.56 7.52 11.02
CA GLY A 104 0.75 8.06 11.33
C GLY A 104 1.70 6.98 11.83
N THR A 105 1.24 6.14 12.76
CA THR A 105 2.03 5.02 13.30
C THR A 105 2.37 4.02 12.21
N MET A 106 1.38 3.60 11.43
CA MET A 106 1.58 2.66 10.34
C MET A 106 2.42 3.26 9.21
N GLY A 107 2.25 4.54 8.91
CA GLY A 107 3.05 5.25 7.92
C GLY A 107 4.53 5.35 8.32
N VAL A 108 4.83 5.67 9.58
CA VAL A 108 6.21 5.61 10.10
C VAL A 108 6.71 4.16 10.07
N TYR A 109 5.86 3.20 10.43
CA TYR A 109 6.25 1.80 10.45
C TYR A 109 6.66 1.31 9.06
N LEU A 110 5.80 1.49 8.05
CA LEU A 110 6.09 1.14 6.66
C LEU A 110 7.30 1.90 6.15
N PHE A 111 7.48 3.16 6.54
CA PHE A 111 8.63 3.92 6.05
C PHE A 111 9.98 3.32 6.52
N ILE A 112 10.04 2.74 7.71
CA ILE A 112 11.29 2.31 8.35
C ILE A 112 11.47 0.78 8.37
N TRP A 113 10.41 0.03 8.68
CA TRP A 113 10.47 -1.41 8.98
C TRP A 113 9.69 -2.29 7.99
N SER A 114 9.09 -1.79 6.92
CA SER A 114 8.46 -2.67 5.91
C SER A 114 9.44 -3.62 5.24
N ASP A 115 10.71 -3.20 5.09
CA ASP A 115 11.73 -3.90 4.31
C ASP A 115 12.98 -4.03 5.16
N HIS A 116 13.44 -5.25 5.36
CA HIS A 116 14.56 -5.54 6.25
C HIS A 116 15.91 -5.00 5.74
N ASP A 117 16.09 -4.96 4.42
CA ASP A 117 17.32 -4.48 3.76
C ASP A 117 17.32 -2.97 3.49
N ALA A 118 16.18 -2.31 3.59
CA ALA A 118 16.07 -0.89 3.27
C ALA A 118 16.64 0.03 4.36
N TRP A 119 17.12 1.18 3.92
CA TRP A 119 17.43 2.30 4.80
C TRP A 119 16.20 2.68 5.65
N PRO A 120 16.35 3.01 6.94
CA PRO A 120 17.60 3.22 7.68
C PRO A 120 18.13 2.01 8.45
N ILE A 121 17.49 0.85 8.37
CA ILE A 121 17.78 -0.29 9.26
C ILE A 121 18.61 -1.39 8.59
N GLY A 122 18.56 -1.48 7.27
CA GLY A 122 19.24 -2.51 6.49
C GLY A 122 20.51 -2.03 5.78
N THR A 123 20.98 -2.85 4.84
CA THR A 123 22.25 -2.63 4.14
C THR A 123 22.15 -1.67 2.97
N LEU A 124 20.96 -1.46 2.40
CA LEU A 124 20.77 -0.54 1.29
C LEU A 124 20.92 0.91 1.75
N SER A 125 21.51 1.73 0.88
CA SER A 125 21.58 3.18 1.06
C SER A 125 20.20 3.82 0.89
N PHE A 126 20.10 5.10 1.28
CA PHE A 126 18.91 5.90 1.02
C PHE A 126 18.55 5.96 -0.46
N VAL A 127 19.53 6.09 -1.37
CA VAL A 127 19.24 6.17 -2.81
C VAL A 127 18.72 4.84 -3.34
N GLU A 128 19.32 3.72 -2.94
CA GLU A 128 18.88 2.39 -3.34
C GLU A 128 17.48 2.07 -2.81
N SER A 129 17.14 2.51 -1.60
CA SER A 129 15.83 2.24 -1.00
C SER A 129 14.69 3.06 -1.60
N PHE A 130 14.97 4.24 -2.16
CA PHE A 130 13.93 5.16 -2.67
C PHE A 130 13.91 5.28 -4.20
N PHE A 131 15.01 4.95 -4.85
CA PHE A 131 15.21 5.12 -6.30
C PHE A 131 15.94 3.93 -6.93
N GLY A 132 16.03 2.80 -6.22
CA GLY A 132 16.61 1.56 -6.74
C GLY A 132 15.66 0.81 -7.68
N GLU A 133 16.11 -0.38 -8.10
CA GLU A 133 15.37 -1.25 -9.01
C GLU A 133 14.38 -2.17 -8.27
N ASP A 134 14.54 -2.33 -6.95
CA ASP A 134 13.61 -3.07 -6.12
C ASP A 134 12.30 -2.28 -5.95
N ARG A 135 11.35 -2.63 -6.80
CA ARG A 135 10.05 -1.99 -6.89
C ARG A 135 9.20 -2.21 -5.64
N GLU A 136 9.35 -3.34 -4.96
CA GLU A 136 8.61 -3.64 -3.74
C GLU A 136 8.97 -2.63 -2.64
N ILE A 137 10.27 -2.46 -2.38
CA ILE A 137 10.78 -1.52 -1.39
C ILE A 137 10.30 -0.10 -1.71
N VAL A 138 10.44 0.33 -2.96
CA VAL A 138 10.02 1.68 -3.39
C VAL A 138 8.51 1.89 -3.18
N GLU A 139 7.68 0.88 -3.50
CA GLU A 139 6.24 0.93 -3.27
C GLU A 139 5.91 0.99 -1.78
N HIS A 140 6.56 0.20 -0.92
CA HIS A 140 6.40 0.28 0.54
C HIS A 140 6.74 1.66 1.10
N LYS A 141 7.86 2.27 0.68
CA LYS A 141 8.20 3.64 1.08
C LYS A 141 7.15 4.65 0.61
N PHE A 142 6.64 4.48 -0.60
CA PHE A 142 5.60 5.34 -1.13
C PHE A 142 4.27 5.20 -0.37
N TYR A 143 3.85 3.99 -0.03
CA TYR A 143 2.68 3.75 0.83
C TYR A 143 2.84 4.41 2.21
N GLY A 144 4.03 4.29 2.81
CA GLY A 144 4.36 4.98 4.06
C GLY A 144 4.20 6.50 3.96
N LEU A 145 4.69 7.11 2.88
CA LEU A 145 4.52 8.55 2.62
C LEU A 145 3.06 8.97 2.43
N LEU A 146 2.28 8.17 1.69
CA LEU A 146 0.85 8.42 1.52
C LEU A 146 0.12 8.34 2.87
N ALA A 147 0.41 7.34 3.70
CA ALA A 147 -0.17 7.20 5.03
C ALA A 147 0.18 8.38 5.95
N LEU A 148 1.43 8.84 5.93
CA LEU A 148 1.87 10.02 6.68
C LEU A 148 1.16 11.30 6.23
N LEU A 149 1.01 11.49 4.91
CA LEU A 149 0.26 12.63 4.35
C LEU A 149 -1.19 12.63 4.84
N MET A 150 -1.86 11.47 4.77
CA MET A 150 -3.23 11.31 5.26
C MET A 150 -3.32 11.59 6.76
N ALA A 151 -2.39 11.06 7.56
CA ALA A 151 -2.33 11.26 9.01
C ALA A 151 -2.25 12.74 9.39
N VAL A 152 -1.31 13.48 8.78
CA VAL A 152 -1.12 14.91 9.07
C VAL A 152 -2.37 15.71 8.68
N VAL A 153 -2.88 15.52 7.46
CA VAL A 153 -4.03 16.28 6.98
C VAL A 153 -5.27 15.98 7.81
N GLU A 154 -5.54 14.72 8.13
CA GLU A 154 -6.70 14.35 8.94
C GLU A 154 -6.57 14.83 10.39
N ALA A 155 -5.38 14.82 10.99
CA ALA A 155 -5.16 15.44 12.29
C ALA A 155 -5.52 16.94 12.26
N LEU A 156 -5.07 17.67 11.24
CA LEU A 156 -5.37 19.09 11.06
C LEU A 156 -6.87 19.33 10.84
N ARG A 157 -7.56 18.49 10.06
CA ARG A 157 -9.02 18.60 9.85
C ARG A 157 -9.79 18.35 11.15
N ARG A 158 -9.47 17.27 11.85
CA ARG A 158 -10.22 16.82 13.04
C ARG A 158 -9.97 17.67 14.27
N THR A 159 -8.84 18.40 14.31
CA THR A 159 -8.56 19.46 15.30
C THR A 159 -9.09 20.83 14.90
N GLY A 160 -9.78 20.95 13.76
CA GLY A 160 -10.35 22.21 13.32
C GLY A 160 -9.31 23.24 12.87
N ARG A 161 -8.17 22.81 12.33
CA ARG A 161 -7.21 23.71 11.66
C ARG A 161 -7.49 23.84 10.15
N LEU A 162 -8.17 22.85 9.56
CA LEU A 162 -8.58 22.83 8.15
C LEU A 162 -10.09 22.58 8.03
N HIS A 163 -10.85 23.58 7.60
CA HIS A 163 -12.33 23.51 7.59
C HIS A 163 -12.95 23.28 6.21
N HIS A 164 -12.23 23.65 5.15
CA HIS A 164 -12.79 23.57 3.80
C HIS A 164 -12.98 22.10 3.37
N PRO A 165 -14.13 21.70 2.79
CA PRO A 165 -14.39 20.31 2.38
C PRO A 165 -13.34 19.72 1.42
N ALA A 166 -12.71 20.56 0.60
CA ALA A 166 -11.61 20.14 -0.29
C ALA A 166 -10.43 19.48 0.46
N TRP A 167 -10.27 19.72 1.76
CA TRP A 167 -9.24 19.05 2.55
C TRP A 167 -9.48 17.55 2.76
N ALA A 168 -10.62 17.00 2.32
CA ALA A 168 -10.76 15.55 2.17
C ALA A 168 -9.91 14.95 1.05
N ALA A 169 -9.34 15.79 0.17
CA ALA A 169 -8.66 15.34 -1.03
C ALA A 169 -7.46 14.44 -0.72
N PRO A 170 -6.55 14.76 0.22
CA PRO A 170 -5.44 13.88 0.56
C PRO A 170 -5.91 12.49 1.01
N LEU A 171 -6.92 12.39 1.88
CA LEU A 171 -7.46 11.08 2.28
C LEU A 171 -8.03 10.31 1.08
N VAL A 172 -8.89 10.94 0.28
CA VAL A 172 -9.56 10.28 -0.86
C VAL A 172 -8.57 9.85 -1.94
N PHE A 173 -7.69 10.76 -2.37
CA PHE A 173 -6.77 10.49 -3.47
C PHE A 173 -5.61 9.60 -3.05
N SER A 174 -5.06 9.74 -1.83
CA SER A 174 -4.04 8.80 -1.35
C SER A 174 -4.59 7.38 -1.22
N THR A 175 -5.83 7.23 -0.72
CA THR A 175 -6.50 5.92 -0.69
C THR A 175 -6.69 5.36 -2.10
N LEU A 176 -7.16 6.19 -3.04
CA LEU A 176 -7.35 5.77 -4.44
C LEU A 176 -6.03 5.36 -5.11
N ILE A 177 -4.98 6.18 -4.97
CA ILE A 177 -3.66 5.92 -5.56
C ILE A 177 -3.07 4.64 -4.94
N ALA A 178 -3.12 4.49 -3.62
CA ALA A 178 -2.64 3.28 -2.96
C ALA A 178 -3.41 2.05 -3.43
N GLY A 179 -4.75 2.15 -3.54
CA GLY A 179 -5.59 1.08 -4.06
C GLY A 179 -5.26 0.68 -5.51
N LEU A 180 -4.93 1.65 -6.37
CA LEU A 180 -4.51 1.39 -7.75
C LEU A 180 -3.14 0.71 -7.83
N LEU A 181 -2.19 1.11 -6.97
CA LEU A 181 -0.86 0.51 -6.92
C LEU A 181 -0.89 -0.96 -6.46
N LEU A 182 -1.83 -1.34 -5.60
CA LEU A 182 -1.98 -2.74 -5.19
C LEU A 182 -2.25 -3.69 -6.35
N PHE A 183 -2.89 -3.25 -7.44
CA PHE A 183 -3.10 -4.13 -8.62
C PHE A 183 -1.82 -4.54 -9.33
N VAL A 184 -0.72 -3.83 -9.09
CA VAL A 184 0.56 -4.03 -9.74
C VAL A 184 1.69 -4.28 -8.73
N HIS A 185 1.34 -4.49 -7.46
CA HIS A 185 2.28 -4.73 -6.37
C HIS A 185 2.60 -6.23 -6.26
N SER A 186 3.89 -6.56 -6.21
CA SER A 186 4.40 -7.94 -6.22
C SER A 186 5.63 -8.08 -5.32
N HIS A 187 5.75 -9.22 -4.63
CA HIS A 187 6.88 -9.55 -3.75
C HIS A 187 8.04 -10.24 -4.48
N GLY A 188 8.63 -9.58 -5.48
CA GLY A 188 9.76 -10.13 -6.26
C GLY A 188 9.51 -11.52 -6.88
N ASP A 189 10.58 -12.32 -7.05
CA ASP A 189 10.52 -13.71 -7.52
C ASP A 189 10.05 -14.63 -6.37
N HIS A 190 8.74 -14.66 -6.13
CA HIS A 190 8.11 -15.46 -5.06
C HIS A 190 7.39 -16.71 -5.59
N PRO A 191 7.53 -17.90 -4.96
CA PRO A 191 6.83 -19.12 -5.40
C PRO A 191 5.29 -19.03 -5.31
N GLY A 192 4.78 -18.11 -4.48
CA GLY A 192 3.37 -17.82 -4.26
C GLY A 192 2.81 -16.61 -5.03
N THR A 193 3.50 -16.07 -6.04
CA THR A 193 3.12 -14.80 -6.72
C THR A 193 1.64 -14.72 -7.12
N ALA A 194 1.05 -15.78 -7.69
CA ALA A 194 -0.36 -15.74 -8.10
C ALA A 194 -1.35 -15.53 -6.94
N LYS A 195 -1.03 -16.08 -5.75
CA LYS A 195 -1.85 -15.92 -4.53
C LYS A 195 -1.72 -14.49 -3.99
N ILE A 196 -0.49 -13.99 -3.96
CA ILE A 196 -0.14 -12.62 -3.55
C ILE A 196 -0.86 -11.60 -4.44
N GLU A 197 -0.72 -11.71 -5.76
CA GLU A 197 -1.38 -10.83 -6.74
C GLU A 197 -2.90 -10.85 -6.57
N PHE A 198 -3.50 -12.02 -6.33
CA PHE A 198 -4.93 -12.14 -6.06
C PHE A 198 -5.32 -11.39 -4.77
N HIS A 199 -4.59 -11.59 -3.66
CA HIS A 199 -4.84 -10.86 -2.42
C HIS A 199 -4.74 -9.34 -2.65
N HIS A 200 -3.70 -8.87 -3.33
CA HIS A 200 -3.51 -7.44 -3.61
C HIS A 200 -4.58 -6.87 -4.54
N ALA A 201 -5.03 -7.60 -5.56
CA ALA A 201 -6.11 -7.16 -6.43
C ALA A 201 -7.45 -7.02 -5.68
N VAL A 202 -7.73 -7.93 -4.74
CA VAL A 202 -8.92 -7.83 -3.87
C VAL A 202 -8.80 -6.61 -2.95
N LEU A 203 -7.64 -6.43 -2.30
CA LEU A 203 -7.37 -5.27 -1.45
C LEU A 203 -7.49 -3.94 -2.23
N GLY A 204 -6.92 -3.87 -3.43
CA GLY A 204 -7.01 -2.72 -4.33
C GLY A 204 -8.46 -2.37 -4.67
N THR A 205 -9.28 -3.37 -4.98
CA THR A 205 -10.71 -3.18 -5.25
C THR A 205 -11.46 -2.61 -4.05
N VAL A 206 -11.21 -3.14 -2.85
CA VAL A 206 -11.83 -2.65 -1.60
C VAL A 206 -11.36 -1.22 -1.30
N SER A 207 -10.09 -0.91 -1.52
CA SER A 207 -9.53 0.44 -1.35
C SER A 207 -10.16 1.46 -2.31
N MET A 208 -10.38 1.08 -3.57
CA MET A 208 -11.11 1.93 -4.53
C MET A 208 -12.55 2.19 -4.06
N ALA A 209 -13.26 1.17 -3.57
CA ALA A 209 -14.60 1.34 -3.01
C ALA A 209 -14.61 2.27 -1.79
N ALA A 210 -13.60 2.17 -0.93
CA ALA A 210 -13.40 3.06 0.21
C ALA A 210 -13.20 4.52 -0.27
N ALA A 211 -12.26 4.76 -1.18
CA ALA A 211 -11.97 6.09 -1.71
C ALA A 211 -13.21 6.75 -2.34
N LEU A 212 -13.95 6.00 -3.17
CA LEU A 212 -15.19 6.46 -3.78
C LEU A 212 -16.24 6.81 -2.72
N SER A 213 -16.45 5.94 -1.74
CA SER A 213 -17.39 6.17 -0.64
C SER A 213 -17.04 7.43 0.14
N LYS A 214 -15.76 7.64 0.46
CA LYS A 214 -15.32 8.84 1.19
C LYS A 214 -15.45 10.11 0.36
N GLY A 215 -15.16 10.05 -0.94
CA GLY A 215 -15.38 11.16 -1.87
C GLY A 215 -16.84 11.56 -1.94
N MET A 216 -17.75 10.59 -2.06
CA MET A 216 -19.19 10.81 -2.07
C MET A 216 -19.70 11.40 -0.74
N ALA A 217 -19.22 10.90 0.40
CA ALA A 217 -19.56 11.48 1.70
C ALA A 217 -19.08 12.94 1.85
N SER A 218 -17.91 13.26 1.28
CA SER A 218 -17.25 14.55 1.50
C SER A 218 -17.70 15.66 0.53
N TRP A 219 -18.06 15.30 -0.70
CA TRP A 219 -18.20 16.27 -1.78
C TRP A 219 -19.50 16.18 -2.58
N PHE A 220 -20.36 15.18 -2.34
CA PHE A 220 -21.58 15.05 -3.15
C PHE A 220 -22.55 16.21 -2.90
N PRO A 221 -22.76 17.11 -3.89
CA PRO A 221 -23.60 18.28 -3.69
C PRO A 221 -25.07 17.89 -3.52
N GLY A 222 -25.77 18.50 -2.56
CA GLY A 222 -27.19 18.24 -2.36
C GLY A 222 -27.53 16.87 -1.75
N ALA A 223 -26.53 16.12 -1.25
CA ALA A 223 -26.79 14.87 -0.55
C ALA A 223 -27.63 15.10 0.71
N SER A 224 -28.69 14.29 0.89
CA SER A 224 -29.40 14.27 2.17
C SER A 224 -28.50 13.75 3.30
N PRO A 225 -28.72 14.15 4.57
CA PRO A 225 -27.94 13.64 5.71
C PRO A 225 -27.93 12.10 5.80
N ARG A 226 -29.05 11.46 5.42
CA ARG A 226 -29.15 10.01 5.35
C ARG A 226 -28.21 9.39 4.31
N MET A 227 -28.04 10.06 3.16
CA MET A 227 -27.15 9.59 2.10
C MET A 227 -25.68 9.79 2.47
N VAL A 228 -25.31 10.93 3.08
CA VAL A 228 -23.97 11.14 3.64
C VAL A 228 -23.64 10.02 4.63
N LYS A 229 -24.53 9.76 5.60
CA LYS A 229 -24.35 8.69 6.58
C LYS A 229 -24.13 7.31 5.93
N ARG A 230 -24.86 6.98 4.87
CA ARG A 230 -24.67 5.71 4.13
C ARG A 230 -23.29 5.62 3.51
N TRP A 231 -22.80 6.69 2.91
CA TRP A 231 -21.45 6.74 2.34
C TRP A 231 -20.36 6.70 3.41
N GLU A 232 -20.56 7.31 4.57
CA GLU A 232 -19.65 7.20 5.72
C GLU A 232 -19.60 5.78 6.28
N VAL A 233 -20.74 5.08 6.36
CA VAL A 233 -20.81 3.67 6.74
C VAL A 233 -20.13 2.79 5.67
N ALA A 234 -20.34 3.06 4.38
CA ALA A 234 -19.69 2.32 3.30
C ALA A 234 -18.17 2.50 3.32
N TRP A 235 -17.68 3.71 3.58
CA TRP A 235 -16.26 3.99 3.84
C TRP A 235 -15.74 3.13 5.00
N ALA A 236 -16.37 3.23 6.16
CA ALA A 236 -15.92 2.51 7.34
C ALA A 236 -15.94 0.99 7.16
N ALA A 237 -16.99 0.45 6.54
CA ALA A 237 -17.10 -0.98 6.23
C ALA A 237 -16.02 -1.45 5.25
N SER A 238 -15.69 -0.63 4.24
CA SER A 238 -14.61 -0.96 3.29
C SER A 238 -13.26 -0.98 3.99
N VAL A 239 -12.98 -0.03 4.89
CA VAL A 239 -11.73 -0.01 5.66
C VAL A 239 -11.64 -1.18 6.63
N ILE A 240 -12.75 -1.57 7.29
CA ILE A 240 -12.80 -2.79 8.10
C ILE A 240 -12.51 -4.02 7.24
N LEU A 241 -13.16 -4.14 6.08
CA LEU A 241 -12.95 -5.27 5.19
C LEU A 241 -11.49 -5.34 4.70
N PHE A 242 -10.89 -4.20 4.35
CA PHE A 242 -9.48 -4.11 3.97
C PHE A 242 -8.58 -4.62 5.10
N GLY A 243 -8.80 -4.15 6.34
CA GLY A 243 -8.04 -4.60 7.50
C GLY A 243 -8.21 -6.09 7.80
N LEU A 244 -9.41 -6.64 7.66
CA LEU A 244 -9.68 -8.06 7.85
C LEU A 244 -9.03 -8.94 6.77
N LEU A 245 -9.01 -8.47 5.52
CA LEU A 245 -8.33 -9.16 4.42
C LEU A 245 -6.82 -9.19 4.66
N LEU A 246 -6.24 -8.09 5.14
CA LEU A 246 -4.84 -8.03 5.55
C LEU A 246 -4.54 -8.96 6.74
N LEU A 247 -5.41 -9.04 7.74
CA LEU A 247 -5.26 -9.98 8.86
C LEU A 247 -5.35 -11.46 8.42
N ALA A 248 -6.05 -11.73 7.34
CA ALA A 248 -6.16 -13.07 6.74
C ALA A 248 -5.12 -13.32 5.63
N TYR A 249 -4.25 -12.34 5.35
CA TYR A 249 -3.24 -12.42 4.31
C TYR A 249 -2.25 -13.55 4.62
N SER A 250 -1.82 -14.23 3.57
CA SER A 250 -0.77 -15.24 3.63
C SER A 250 -0.14 -15.42 2.26
N GLU A 251 1.10 -15.91 2.24
CA GLU A 251 1.91 -16.10 1.03
C GLU A 251 2.08 -17.58 0.65
#